data_AF-A0A3E0D4J1-F1
#
_entry.id   AF-A0A3E0D4J1-F1
#
_cell.length_a   1.000
_cell.length_b   1.000
_cell.length_c   1.000
_cell.angle_alpha   90.00
_cell.angle_beta   90.00
_cell.angle_gamma   90.00
#
_symmetry.space_group_name_H-M   'P 1'
#
loop_
_entity.id
_entity.type
_entity.pdbx_description
1 polymer ?
#
loop_
_entity_poly.entity_id
_entity_poly.type
_entity_poly.pdbx_seq_one_letter_code
_entity_poly.pdbx_strand_id
1 'polypeptide(L)'
;MKGISWFGSTWVAVGIVLGAAIIFLLFKYKRESLFISLSSTIWILTYVIKIIINRPRPSADFVNKLVDAQHQSFPSGHTSFYVVFFGLLVFLMLHLKGIIKPLRYSIIVFSLILIFSVPFSRIYLGAHWFTDVAAGFILGLLVLYILIRIYLKKIKL
;
A
#
# COMPACT_ATOMS: atom_id res chain seq x y z
N MET A 1 -4.61 -14.94 -9.19
CA MET A 1 -4.44 -14.01 -8.04
C MET A 1 -2.99 -13.69 -7.67
N LYS A 2 -2.01 -14.58 -7.91
CA LYS A 2 -0.58 -14.31 -7.63
C LYS A 2 -0.05 -13.02 -8.27
N GLY A 3 -0.40 -12.75 -9.54
CA GLY A 3 0.00 -11.52 -10.25
C GLY A 3 -0.48 -10.22 -9.62
N ILE A 4 -1.72 -10.18 -9.12
CA ILE A 4 -2.27 -8.99 -8.44
C ILE A 4 -1.53 -8.71 -7.13
N SER A 5 -1.15 -9.77 -6.39
CA SER A 5 -0.37 -9.63 -5.15
C SER A 5 1.12 -9.37 -5.36
N TRP A 6 1.63 -9.56 -6.58
CA TRP A 6 3.07 -9.43 -6.90
C TRP A 6 3.57 -8.00 -6.72
N PHE A 7 2.76 -7.00 -7.07
CA PHE A 7 3.07 -5.57 -6.84
C PHE A 7 3.27 -5.24 -5.35
N GLY A 8 2.78 -6.09 -4.44
CA GLY A 8 2.96 -5.97 -3.00
C GLY A 8 4.18 -6.67 -2.44
N SER A 9 4.89 -7.46 -3.23
CA SER A 9 6.12 -8.08 -2.76
C SER A 9 7.13 -6.98 -2.42
N THR A 10 7.88 -7.14 -1.34
CA THR A 10 8.68 -6.05 -0.75
C THR A 10 9.61 -5.38 -1.78
N TRP A 11 10.31 -6.17 -2.59
CA TRP A 11 11.24 -5.66 -3.61
C TRP A 11 10.54 -4.93 -4.76
N VAL A 12 9.39 -5.45 -5.19
CA VAL A 12 8.59 -4.80 -6.24
C VAL A 12 7.97 -3.51 -5.72
N ALA A 13 7.47 -3.51 -4.48
CA ALA A 13 6.95 -2.33 -3.81
C ALA A 13 8.01 -1.23 -3.69
N VAL A 14 9.25 -1.57 -3.31
CA VAL A 14 10.38 -0.63 -3.28
C VAL A 14 10.64 -0.05 -4.68
N GLY A 15 10.72 -0.90 -5.71
CA GLY A 15 10.90 -0.46 -7.09
C GLY A 15 9.80 0.49 -7.58
N ILE A 16 8.53 0.18 -7.26
CA ILE A 16 7.37 1.01 -7.60
C ILE A 16 7.44 2.37 -6.90
N VAL A 17 7.75 2.40 -5.60
CA VAL A 17 7.84 3.65 -4.84
C VAL A 17 8.97 4.51 -5.38
N LEU A 18 10.16 3.94 -5.60
CA LEU A 18 11.30 4.67 -6.15
C LEU A 18 11.01 5.19 -7.56
N GLY A 19 10.44 4.36 -8.43
CA GLY A 19 10.05 4.75 -9.78
C GLY A 19 9.05 5.90 -9.77
N ALA A 20 7.99 5.81 -8.95
CA ALA A 20 7.01 6.88 -8.81
C ALA A 20 7.64 8.17 -8.23
N ALA A 21 8.48 8.05 -7.20
CA ALA A 21 9.18 9.19 -6.61
C ALA A 21 10.10 9.91 -7.61
N ILE A 22 10.83 9.14 -8.44
CA ILE A 22 11.67 9.68 -9.51
C ILE A 22 10.83 10.37 -10.57
N ILE A 23 9.72 9.76 -11.02
CA ILE A 23 8.80 10.39 -11.99
C ILE A 23 8.31 11.73 -11.45
N PHE A 24 7.84 11.80 -10.20
CA PHE A 24 7.43 13.07 -9.60
C PHE A 24 8.58 14.09 -9.56
N LEU A 25 9.82 13.69 -9.27
CA LEU A 25 10.98 14.59 -9.32
C LEU A 25 11.27 15.12 -10.73
N LEU A 26 11.23 14.26 -11.74
CA LEU A 26 11.47 14.64 -13.14
C LEU A 26 10.46 15.70 -13.62
N PHE A 27 9.21 15.59 -13.17
CA PHE A 27 8.16 16.57 -13.43
C PHE A 27 8.12 17.73 -12.41
N LYS A 28 9.17 17.91 -11.60
CA LYS A 28 9.35 19.00 -10.63
C LYS A 28 8.36 19.00 -9.43
N TYR A 29 7.63 17.91 -9.23
CA TYR A 29 6.75 17.67 -8.08
C TYR A 29 7.55 17.13 -6.88
N LYS A 30 8.47 17.96 -6.36
CA LYS A 30 9.42 17.56 -5.29
C LYS A 30 8.72 17.12 -4.00
N ARG A 31 7.61 17.79 -3.66
CA ARG A 31 6.84 17.50 -2.45
C ARG A 31 6.13 16.17 -2.59
N GLU A 32 5.50 15.93 -3.72
CA GLU A 32 4.75 14.72 -4.03
C GLU A 32 5.70 13.51 -4.01
N SER A 33 6.90 13.68 -4.58
CA SER A 33 7.97 12.67 -4.51
C SER A 33 8.36 12.32 -3.07
N LEU A 34 8.51 13.32 -2.20
CA LEU A 34 8.79 13.09 -0.78
C LEU A 34 7.66 12.29 -0.12
N PHE A 35 6.40 12.69 -0.29
CA PHE A 35 5.27 12.01 0.34
C PHE A 35 5.06 10.58 -0.20
N ILE A 36 5.29 10.37 -1.50
CA ILE A 36 5.30 9.03 -2.09
C ILE A 36 6.40 8.18 -1.48
N SER A 37 7.60 8.73 -1.29
CA SER A 37 8.71 8.02 -0.63
C SER A 37 8.38 7.68 0.83
N LEU A 38 7.73 8.60 1.55
CA LEU A 38 7.27 8.39 2.93
C LEU A 38 6.22 7.29 3.07
N SER A 39 5.50 6.93 2.00
CA SER A 39 4.56 5.79 2.04
C SER A 39 5.24 4.47 2.42
N SER A 40 6.54 4.30 2.11
CA SER A 40 7.32 3.11 2.46
C SER A 40 7.45 2.87 3.96
N THR A 41 7.26 3.90 4.79
CA THR A 41 7.31 3.78 6.27
C THR A 41 6.29 2.77 6.81
N ILE A 42 5.23 2.48 6.06
CA ILE A 42 4.24 1.46 6.41
C ILE A 42 4.85 0.05 6.52
N TRP A 43 5.90 -0.26 5.75
CA TRP A 43 6.59 -1.55 5.85
C TRP A 43 7.32 -1.69 7.18
N ILE A 44 7.95 -0.62 7.65
CA ILE A 44 8.63 -0.59 8.96
C ILE A 44 7.58 -0.74 10.07
N LEU A 45 6.50 0.04 10.01
CA LEU A 45 5.46 0.00 11.04
C LEU A 45 4.80 -1.38 11.13
N THR A 46 4.45 -1.97 9.98
CA THR A 46 3.85 -3.31 9.96
C THR A 46 4.82 -4.38 10.43
N TYR A 47 6.12 -4.25 10.16
CA TYR A 47 7.14 -5.15 10.67
C TYR A 47 7.30 -5.07 12.19
N VAL A 48 7.32 -3.86 12.76
CA VAL A 48 7.37 -3.67 14.22
C VAL A 48 6.15 -4.32 14.89
N ILE A 49 4.95 -4.09 14.36
CA ILE A 49 3.73 -4.70 14.91
C ILE A 49 3.75 -6.23 14.79
N LYS A 50 4.31 -6.77 13.70
CA LYS A 50 4.47 -8.23 13.51
C LYS A 50 5.32 -8.87 14.59
N ILE A 51 6.42 -8.22 14.98
CA ILE A 51 7.31 -8.71 16.03
C ILE A 51 6.57 -8.72 17.38
N ILE A 52 5.84 -7.64 17.69
CA ILE A 52 5.14 -7.49 18.98
C ILE A 52 4.01 -8.51 19.12
N ILE A 53 3.18 -8.67 18.09
CA ILE A 53 1.98 -9.52 18.16
C ILE A 53 2.33 -11.01 17.90
N ASN A 54 3.39 -11.26 17.13
CA ASN A 54 3.92 -12.57 16.81
C ASN A 54 2.88 -13.60 16.32
N ARG A 55 1.84 -13.17 15.59
CA ARG A 55 0.71 -14.03 15.21
C ARG A 55 1.11 -15.12 14.18
N PRO A 56 0.70 -16.39 14.37
CA PRO A 56 0.92 -17.44 13.38
C PRO A 56 0.11 -17.21 12.10
N ARG A 57 0.66 -17.69 10.98
CA ARG A 57 0.01 -17.69 9.66
C ARG A 57 -1.10 -18.76 9.61
N PRO A 58 -2.04 -18.67 8.65
CA PRO A 58 -2.91 -19.80 8.33
C PRO A 58 -2.08 -21.05 8.04
N SER A 59 -2.39 -22.16 8.73
CA SER A 59 -1.76 -23.46 8.46
C SER A 59 -2.47 -24.18 7.31
N ALA A 60 -1.76 -25.13 6.70
CA ALA A 60 -2.29 -25.95 5.60
C ALA A 60 -3.50 -26.79 6.04
N ASP A 61 -3.65 -27.04 7.34
CA ASP A 61 -4.78 -27.78 7.93
C ASP A 61 -6.10 -27.02 7.79
N PHE A 62 -6.05 -25.68 7.68
CA PHE A 62 -7.23 -24.83 7.60
C PHE A 62 -7.44 -24.20 6.22
N VAL A 63 -6.39 -24.03 5.42
CA VAL A 63 -6.47 -23.31 4.14
C VAL A 63 -5.49 -23.88 3.11
N ASN A 64 -5.93 -23.96 1.84
CA ASN A 64 -5.04 -24.22 0.72
C ASN A 64 -3.97 -23.12 0.58
N LYS A 65 -2.73 -23.45 0.96
CA LYS A 65 -1.62 -22.49 0.98
C LYS A 65 -1.00 -22.39 -0.40
N LEU A 66 -1.33 -21.34 -1.14
CA LEU A 66 -0.90 -21.16 -2.54
C LEU A 66 0.40 -20.38 -2.69
N VAL A 67 0.88 -19.76 -1.60
CA VAL A 67 2.14 -19.00 -1.53
C VAL A 67 2.77 -19.18 -0.15
N ASP A 68 4.08 -19.43 -0.10
CA ASP A 68 4.83 -19.33 1.14
C ASP A 68 5.23 -17.90 1.43
N ALA A 69 4.76 -17.42 2.58
CA ALA A 69 5.06 -16.10 3.06
C ALA A 69 5.85 -16.21 4.36
N GLN A 70 7.00 -15.53 4.40
CA GLN A 70 7.87 -15.51 5.57
C GLN A 70 7.35 -14.51 6.62
N HIS A 71 7.77 -14.68 7.87
CA HIS A 71 7.38 -13.85 9.04
C HIS A 71 5.91 -13.98 9.47
N GLN A 72 5.59 -13.32 10.58
CA GLN A 72 4.30 -13.37 11.27
C GLN A 72 3.17 -12.78 10.43
N SER A 73 1.94 -13.18 10.73
CA SER A 73 0.78 -12.89 9.87
C SER A 73 0.20 -11.49 10.08
N PHE A 74 0.09 -11.03 11.32
CA PHE A 74 -0.62 -9.80 11.67
C PHE A 74 0.30 -8.57 11.76
N PRO A 75 -0.09 -7.40 11.21
CA PRO A 75 -1.15 -7.19 10.22
C PRO A 75 -0.65 -7.54 8.81
N SER A 76 -1.55 -7.53 7.82
CA SER A 76 -1.16 -7.71 6.41
C SER A 76 -0.36 -6.50 5.90
N GLY A 77 0.94 -6.70 5.69
CA GLY A 77 1.85 -5.67 5.14
C GLY A 77 1.49 -5.28 3.71
N HIS A 78 1.13 -6.25 2.86
CA HIS A 78 0.65 -5.97 1.50
C HIS A 78 -0.61 -5.10 1.53
N THR A 79 -1.61 -5.48 2.34
CA THR A 79 -2.85 -4.69 2.42
C THR A 79 -2.57 -3.26 2.87
N SER A 80 -1.76 -3.09 3.92
CA SER A 80 -1.39 -1.76 4.43
C SER A 80 -0.65 -0.94 3.38
N PHE A 81 0.33 -1.52 2.69
CA PHE A 81 1.09 -0.86 1.62
C PHE A 81 0.17 -0.36 0.49
N TYR A 82 -0.75 -1.20 0.02
CA TYR A 82 -1.63 -0.81 -1.08
C TYR A 82 -2.54 0.35 -0.71
N VAL A 83 -3.12 0.31 0.50
CA VAL A 83 -3.95 1.40 0.98
C VAL A 83 -3.15 2.71 1.06
N VAL A 84 -1.95 2.69 1.62
CA VAL A 84 -1.14 3.91 1.78
C VAL A 84 -0.63 4.43 0.42
N PHE A 85 0.07 3.59 -0.35
CA PHE A 85 0.73 4.03 -1.58
C PHE A 85 -0.28 4.39 -2.68
N PHE A 86 -1.19 3.46 -3.02
CA PHE A 86 -2.17 3.72 -4.07
C PHE A 86 -3.24 4.71 -3.62
N GLY A 87 -3.59 4.74 -2.33
CA GLY A 87 -4.49 5.77 -1.79
C GLY A 87 -3.89 7.17 -1.88
N LEU A 88 -2.58 7.29 -1.64
CA LEU A 88 -1.87 8.56 -1.81
C LEU A 88 -1.79 8.96 -3.29
N LEU A 89 -1.59 8.02 -4.22
CA LEU A 89 -1.68 8.31 -5.66
C LEU A 89 -3.07 8.81 -6.06
N VAL A 90 -4.14 8.17 -5.59
CA VAL A 90 -5.52 8.64 -5.82
C VAL A 90 -5.69 10.07 -5.31
N PHE A 91 -5.27 10.33 -4.07
CA PHE A 91 -5.33 11.67 -3.49
C PHE A 91 -4.57 12.70 -4.35
N LEU A 92 -3.33 12.40 -4.74
CA LEU A 92 -2.52 13.30 -5.56
C LEU A 92 -3.13 13.56 -6.93
N MET A 93 -3.67 12.53 -7.59
CA MET A 93 -4.35 12.68 -8.89
C MET A 93 -5.60 13.56 -8.82
N LEU A 94 -6.28 13.57 -7.68
CA LEU A 94 -7.44 14.45 -7.44
C LEU A 94 -7.03 15.90 -7.13
N HIS A 95 -5.86 16.13 -6.51
CA HIS A 95 -5.45 17.45 -6.03
C HIS A 95 -4.46 18.18 -6.95
N LEU A 96 -3.63 17.47 -7.70
CA LEU A 96 -2.65 18.07 -8.59
C LEU A 96 -3.31 18.66 -9.84
N LYS A 97 -2.81 19.83 -10.25
CA LYS A 97 -3.13 20.47 -11.53
C LYS A 97 -2.11 20.06 -12.58
N GLY A 98 -2.43 20.21 -13.87
CA GLY A 98 -1.48 19.94 -14.97
C GLY A 98 -1.37 18.48 -15.44
N ILE A 99 -2.02 17.53 -14.77
CA ILE A 99 -2.11 16.13 -15.23
C ILE A 99 -3.29 15.98 -16.19
N ILE A 100 -3.04 15.49 -17.40
CA ILE A 100 -4.07 15.25 -18.42
C ILE A 100 -5.16 14.28 -17.92
N LYS A 101 -6.42 14.54 -18.28
CA LYS A 101 -7.58 13.79 -17.77
C LYS A 101 -7.49 12.28 -17.98
N PRO A 102 -7.10 11.76 -19.17
CA PRO A 102 -7.04 10.31 -19.38
C PRO A 102 -6.06 9.62 -18.43
N LEU A 103 -4.82 10.14 -18.34
CA LEU A 103 -3.80 9.60 -17.44
C LEU A 103 -4.25 9.64 -15.98
N ARG A 104 -4.84 10.76 -15.55
CA ARG A 104 -5.39 10.94 -14.20
C ARG A 104 -6.41 9.84 -13.86
N TYR A 105 -7.40 9.64 -14.72
CA TYR A 105 -8.44 8.65 -14.47
C TYR A 105 -7.90 7.22 -14.51
N SER A 106 -6.99 6.91 -15.43
CA SER A 106 -6.34 5.60 -15.48
C SER A 106 -5.60 5.28 -14.19
N ILE A 107 -4.82 6.24 -13.64
CA ILE A 107 -4.11 6.03 -12.37
C ILE A 107 -5.09 5.85 -11.21
N ILE A 108 -6.15 6.65 -11.13
CA ILE A 108 -7.17 6.53 -10.07
C ILE A 108 -7.86 5.16 -10.13
N VAL A 109 -8.37 4.78 -11.30
CA VAL A 109 -9.10 3.51 -11.47
C VAL A 109 -8.20 2.32 -11.17
N PHE A 110 -6.97 2.32 -11.71
CA PHE A 110 -6.00 1.25 -11.44
C PHE A 110 -5.68 1.14 -9.95
N SER A 111 -5.44 2.27 -9.28
CA SER A 111 -5.17 2.33 -7.84
C SER A 111 -6.33 1.78 -7.01
N LEU A 112 -7.56 2.16 -7.32
CA LEU A 112 -8.75 1.68 -6.61
C LEU A 112 -8.96 0.17 -6.81
N ILE A 113 -8.80 -0.33 -8.04
CA ILE A 113 -8.87 -1.77 -8.33
C ILE A 113 -7.87 -2.53 -7.46
N LEU A 114 -6.64 -2.05 -7.35
CA LEU A 114 -5.62 -2.70 -6.55
C LEU A 114 -5.93 -2.64 -5.04
N ILE A 115 -6.36 -1.49 -4.51
CA ILE A 115 -6.73 -1.33 -3.09
C ILE A 115 -7.81 -2.34 -2.68
N PHE A 116 -8.83 -2.56 -3.53
CA PHE A 116 -9.93 -3.45 -3.20
C PHE A 116 -9.67 -4.91 -3.55
N SER A 117 -8.91 -5.23 -4.61
CA SER A 117 -8.67 -6.63 -5.03
C SER A 117 -7.59 -7.36 -4.22
N VAL A 118 -6.57 -6.66 -3.74
CA VAL A 118 -5.43 -7.27 -3.03
C VAL A 118 -5.81 -7.86 -1.67
N PRO A 119 -6.64 -7.21 -0.82
CA PRO A 119 -7.19 -7.81 0.39
C PRO A 119 -7.73 -9.23 0.17
N PHE A 120 -8.60 -9.41 -0.84
CA PHE A 120 -9.17 -10.72 -1.17
C PHE A 120 -8.10 -11.69 -1.67
N SER A 121 -7.16 -11.22 -2.50
CA SER A 121 -6.04 -12.04 -2.96
C SER A 121 -5.22 -12.62 -1.81
N ARG A 122 -4.98 -11.86 -0.73
CA ARG A 122 -4.20 -12.34 0.42
C ARG A 122 -4.91 -13.44 1.22
N ILE A 123 -6.23 -13.39 1.29
CA ILE A 123 -7.06 -14.42 1.93
C ILE A 123 -7.10 -15.65 1.03
N TYR A 124 -7.43 -15.46 -0.26
CA TYR A 124 -7.52 -16.54 -1.24
C TYR A 124 -6.23 -17.36 -1.36
N LEU A 125 -5.07 -16.70 -1.31
CA LEU A 125 -3.77 -17.38 -1.40
C LEU A 125 -3.38 -18.11 -0.10
N GLY A 126 -4.20 -18.04 0.95
CA GLY A 126 -3.91 -18.64 2.26
C GLY A 126 -2.78 -17.93 3.00
N ALA A 127 -2.46 -16.68 2.65
CA ALA A 127 -1.31 -15.99 3.20
C ALA A 127 -1.62 -15.26 4.52
N HIS A 128 -2.89 -14.88 4.74
CA HIS A 128 -3.34 -14.09 5.88
C HIS A 128 -4.75 -14.47 6.30
N TRP A 129 -5.02 -14.36 7.60
CA TRP A 129 -6.38 -14.41 8.13
C TRP A 129 -7.15 -13.16 7.70
N PHE A 130 -8.48 -13.25 7.63
CA PHE A 130 -9.35 -12.10 7.36
C PHE A 130 -9.04 -10.92 8.31
N THR A 131 -8.84 -11.20 9.60
CA THR A 131 -8.53 -10.16 10.60
C THR A 131 -7.15 -9.50 10.40
N ASP A 132 -6.16 -10.20 9.83
CA ASP A 132 -4.88 -9.57 9.46
C ASP A 132 -5.07 -8.54 8.34
N VAL A 133 -5.94 -8.87 7.39
CA VAL A 133 -6.26 -8.04 6.23
C VAL A 133 -7.08 -6.83 6.66
N ALA A 134 -8.11 -7.02 7.48
CA ALA A 134 -8.92 -5.94 8.04
C ALA A 134 -8.05 -4.96 8.86
N ALA A 135 -7.18 -5.48 9.74
CA ALA A 135 -6.28 -4.64 10.52
C ALA A 135 -5.26 -3.90 9.65
N GLY A 136 -4.70 -4.57 8.63
CA GLY A 136 -3.81 -3.92 7.67
C GLY A 136 -4.51 -2.80 6.89
N PHE A 137 -5.78 -2.99 6.54
CA PHE A 137 -6.57 -1.96 5.85
C PHE A 137 -6.81 -0.74 6.74
N ILE A 138 -7.22 -0.96 7.99
CA ILE A 138 -7.44 0.11 8.99
C ILE A 138 -6.14 0.86 9.27
N LEU A 139 -5.04 0.13 9.53
CA LEU A 139 -3.73 0.73 9.75
C LEU A 139 -3.28 1.56 8.55
N GLY A 140 -3.46 1.04 7.34
CA GLY A 140 -3.16 1.75 6.10
C GLY A 140 -3.98 3.04 5.96
N LEU A 141 -5.28 3.01 6.26
CA LEU A 141 -6.14 4.20 6.22
C LEU A 141 -5.70 5.26 7.24
N LEU A 142 -5.33 4.85 8.46
CA LEU A 142 -4.83 5.77 9.49
C LEU A 142 -3.55 6.47 9.05
N VAL A 143 -2.58 5.71 8.52
CA VAL A 143 -1.31 6.28 8.02
C VAL A 143 -1.54 7.18 6.81
N LEU A 144 -2.37 6.74 5.85
CA LEU A 144 -2.74 7.54 4.69
C LEU A 144 -3.38 8.86 5.11
N TYR A 145 -4.32 8.82 6.06
CA TYR A 145 -4.95 10.00 6.61
C TYR A 145 -3.94 10.97 7.22
N ILE A 146 -3.01 10.47 8.04
CA ILE A 146 -1.93 11.29 8.63
C ILE A 146 -1.08 11.94 7.53
N LEU A 147 -0.63 11.17 6.53
CA LEU A 147 0.15 11.69 5.41
C LEU A 147 -0.60 12.79 4.66
N ILE A 148 -1.88 12.57 4.33
CA ILE A 148 -2.73 13.57 3.67
C ILE A 148 -2.89 14.83 4.55
N ARG A 149 -3.12 14.69 5.85
CA ARG A 149 -3.26 15.84 6.76
C ARG A 149 -1.99 16.66 6.84
N ILE A 150 -0.82 16.01 6.93
CA ILE A 150 0.48 16.71 6.91
C ILE A 150 0.71 17.36 5.54
N TYR A 151 0.36 16.67 4.45
CA TYR A 151 0.44 17.21 3.11
C TYR A 151 -0.47 18.42 2.93
N LEU A 152 -1.68 18.46 3.47
CA LEU A 152 -2.56 19.63 3.30
C LEU A 152 -2.14 20.80 4.20
N LYS A 153 -1.59 20.54 5.40
CA LYS A 153 -1.16 21.60 6.33
C LYS A 153 -0.11 22.53 5.73
N LYS A 154 0.91 22.03 5.03
CA LYS A 154 1.92 22.93 4.40
C LYS A 154 1.50 23.53 3.06
N ILE A 155 0.23 23.42 2.65
CA ILE A 155 -0.30 24.15 1.47
C ILE A 155 -0.93 25.48 1.92
N LYS A 156 -1.23 25.64 3.22
CA LYS A 156 -1.85 26.85 3.80
C LYS A 156 -0.84 27.84 4.42
N LEU A 157 0.43 27.76 4.05
CA LEU A 157 1.50 28.71 4.41
C LEU A 157 2.05 29.30 3.13
#